data_AF-A0A6C0IH71-F1
#
_entry.id   AF-A0A6C0IH71-F1
#
_cell.length_a   1.000
_cell.length_b   1.000
_cell.length_c   1.000
_cell.angle_alpha   90.00
_cell.angle_beta   90.00
_cell.angle_gamma   90.00
#
_symmetry.space_group_name_H-M   'P 1'
#
loop_
_entity.id
_entity.type
_entity.pdbx_description
1 polymer ?
#
loop_
_entity_poly.entity_id
_entity_poly.type
_entity_poly.pdbx_seq_one_letter_code
_entity_poly.pdbx_strand_id
1 'polypeptide(L)'
;MSLTSEEQAQLLQNRNQGLQNLGQLVVNGQIIYKIDQIAMIHHDGKYLFSVFRRYNSVYEIVIEDCHGDTFFHKDYTLKESLQRLLCLSDTEKMYLIDVHEFTKNAPYDHNVLEMRWSEVHRLLNGAYVNIGLVDDQEESSFPNRYRCKRECCHEDQEEESDEEEEEEEEEEEEEEEEEEEEENQHASWCPHSKKHRVEEISESEEEESEEEQPVKYRMLRNGKKIAVK
;
A
#
# COMPACT_ATOMS: atom_id res chain seq x y z
N MET A 1 21.59 -22.81 -12.32
CA MET A 1 21.64 -22.22 -13.66
C MET A 1 21.14 -20.80 -13.46
N SER A 2 22.04 -19.84 -13.49
CA SER A 2 21.67 -18.43 -13.42
C SER A 2 21.02 -18.03 -14.74
N LEU A 3 19.97 -17.21 -14.67
CA LEU A 3 19.30 -16.67 -15.85
C LEU A 3 20.23 -15.67 -16.54
N THR A 4 20.07 -15.52 -17.85
CA THR A 4 20.74 -14.43 -18.57
C THR A 4 20.09 -13.08 -18.24
N SER A 5 20.82 -11.98 -18.45
CA SER A 5 20.27 -10.62 -18.27
C SER A 5 19.01 -10.38 -19.12
N GLU A 6 18.98 -10.91 -20.36
CA GLU A 6 17.81 -10.82 -21.24
C GLU A 6 16.61 -11.61 -20.68
N GLU A 7 16.83 -12.80 -20.13
CA GLU A 7 15.77 -13.60 -19.51
C GLU A 7 15.21 -12.89 -18.26
N GLN A 8 16.07 -12.28 -17.45
CA GLN A 8 15.66 -11.49 -16.28
C GLN A 8 14.82 -10.28 -16.70
N ALA A 9 15.25 -9.53 -17.71
CA ALA A 9 14.50 -8.39 -18.24
C ALA A 9 13.12 -8.80 -18.78
N GLN A 10 13.04 -9.92 -19.51
CA GLN A 10 11.77 -10.43 -20.03
C GLN A 10 10.82 -10.86 -18.90
N LEU A 11 11.34 -11.50 -17.85
CA LEU A 11 10.55 -11.88 -16.68
C LEU A 11 10.00 -10.66 -15.95
N LEU A 12 10.82 -9.63 -15.76
CA LEU A 12 10.39 -8.35 -15.16
C LEU A 12 9.31 -7.67 -16.00
N GLN A 13 9.46 -7.65 -17.33
CA GLN A 13 8.45 -7.09 -18.23
C GLN A 13 7.12 -7.85 -18.12
N ASN A 14 7.17 -9.19 -18.12
CA ASN A 14 5.97 -10.03 -17.98
C ASN A 14 5.28 -9.81 -16.63
N ARG A 15 6.05 -9.73 -15.54
CA ARG A 15 5.56 -9.41 -14.19
C ARG A 15 4.85 -8.05 -14.18
N ASN A 16 5.52 -7.01 -14.67
CA ASN A 16 4.98 -5.65 -14.67
C ASN A 16 3.70 -5.55 -15.50
N GLN A 17 3.64 -6.22 -16.66
CA GLN A 17 2.43 -6.30 -17.47
C GLN A 17 1.30 -7.01 -16.72
N GLY A 18 1.59 -8.09 -15.99
CA GLY A 18 0.64 -8.80 -15.14
C GLY A 18 0.05 -7.89 -14.06
N LEU A 19 0.91 -7.19 -13.31
CA LEU A 19 0.48 -6.25 -12.27
C LEU A 19 -0.32 -5.08 -12.84
N GLN A 20 0.07 -4.53 -13.99
CA GLN A 20 -0.70 -3.49 -14.67
C GLN A 20 -2.10 -3.99 -15.05
N ASN A 21 -2.19 -5.18 -15.67
CA ASN A 21 -3.48 -5.78 -16.04
C ASN A 21 -4.39 -5.97 -14.83
N LEU A 22 -3.84 -6.34 -13.67
CA LEU A 22 -4.61 -6.44 -12.43
C LEU A 22 -5.21 -5.09 -12.01
N GLY A 23 -4.48 -3.99 -12.21
CA GLY A 23 -4.91 -2.61 -11.91
C GLY A 23 -5.83 -1.98 -12.95
N GLN A 24 -6.30 -2.71 -13.96
CA GLN A 24 -7.14 -2.16 -15.04
C GLN A 24 -8.49 -1.64 -14.54
N LEU A 25 -8.86 -0.45 -15.00
CA LEU A 25 -10.09 0.29 -14.71
C LEU A 25 -10.66 0.87 -16.01
N VAL A 26 -11.97 1.11 -16.04
CA VAL A 26 -12.65 1.84 -17.12
C VAL A 26 -13.28 3.10 -16.56
N VAL A 27 -12.77 4.27 -16.94
CA VAL A 27 -13.27 5.59 -16.50
C VAL A 27 -13.70 6.36 -17.74
N ASN A 28 -14.97 6.71 -17.85
CA ASN A 28 -15.53 7.42 -19.01
C ASN A 28 -15.23 6.73 -20.36
N GLY A 29 -15.23 5.39 -20.40
CA GLY A 29 -14.92 4.61 -21.59
C GLY A 29 -13.42 4.51 -21.93
N GLN A 30 -12.54 5.14 -21.15
CA GLN A 30 -11.09 5.02 -21.28
C GLN A 30 -10.53 3.97 -20.32
N ILE A 31 -9.60 3.15 -20.81
CA ILE A 31 -8.89 2.18 -19.97
C ILE A 31 -7.73 2.90 -19.30
N ILE A 32 -7.69 2.82 -17.96
CA ILE A 32 -6.56 3.28 -17.14
C ILE A 32 -6.06 2.12 -16.29
N TYR A 33 -4.81 2.17 -15.87
CA TYR A 33 -4.21 1.17 -15.00
C TYR A 33 -3.76 1.85 -13.71
N LYS A 34 -4.32 1.44 -12.57
CA LYS A 34 -3.95 2.00 -11.27
C LYS A 34 -3.83 0.90 -10.22
N ILE A 35 -2.59 0.73 -9.75
CA ILE A 35 -2.20 -0.18 -8.68
C ILE A 35 -1.14 0.54 -7.84
N ASP A 36 -1.31 0.54 -6.52
CA ASP A 36 -0.37 1.21 -5.61
C ASP A 36 0.31 0.14 -4.76
N GLN A 37 1.63 0.22 -4.63
CA GLN A 37 2.36 -0.59 -3.66
C GLN A 37 2.16 0.00 -2.27
N ILE A 38 1.63 -0.80 -1.35
CA ILE A 38 1.27 -0.37 0.00
C ILE A 38 2.14 -1.00 1.09
N ALA A 39 2.90 -2.06 0.78
CA ALA A 39 3.92 -2.54 1.69
C ALA A 39 5.01 -3.37 1.00
N MET A 40 6.18 -3.43 1.64
CA MET A 40 7.24 -4.40 1.40
C MET A 40 7.50 -5.16 2.69
N ILE A 41 7.30 -6.47 2.68
CA ILE A 41 7.42 -7.32 3.86
C ILE A 41 8.75 -8.07 3.81
N HIS A 42 9.52 -7.95 4.90
CA HIS A 42 10.77 -8.66 5.13
C HIS A 42 10.66 -9.55 6.36
N HIS A 43 11.39 -10.65 6.37
CA HIS A 43 11.58 -11.50 7.54
C HIS A 43 13.07 -11.62 7.84
N ASP A 44 13.47 -11.12 9.01
CA ASP A 44 14.88 -10.98 9.40
C ASP A 44 15.73 -10.33 8.30
N GLY A 45 15.23 -9.21 7.75
CA GLY A 45 15.90 -8.46 6.68
C GLY A 45 15.85 -9.11 5.29
N LYS A 46 15.18 -10.26 5.12
CA LYS A 46 15.02 -10.90 3.80
C LYS A 46 13.66 -10.60 3.20
N TYR A 47 13.65 -10.15 1.96
CA TYR A 47 12.42 -9.89 1.22
C TYR A 47 11.54 -11.15 1.14
N LEU A 48 10.27 -10.99 1.50
CA LEU A 48 9.24 -12.03 1.39
C LEU A 48 8.16 -11.65 0.39
N PHE A 49 7.53 -10.48 0.57
CA PHE A 49 6.33 -10.12 -0.17
C PHE A 49 6.31 -8.64 -0.58
N SER A 50 5.77 -8.36 -1.76
CA SER A 50 5.28 -7.04 -2.14
C SER A 50 3.77 -7.02 -2.04
N VAL A 51 3.22 -5.96 -1.45
CA VAL A 51 1.78 -5.83 -1.22
C VAL A 51 1.25 -4.66 -2.01
N PHE A 52 0.21 -4.90 -2.79
CA PHE A 52 -0.39 -3.94 -3.69
C PHE A 52 -1.89 -3.79 -3.45
N ARG A 53 -2.38 -2.56 -3.61
CA ARG A 53 -3.80 -2.23 -3.59
C ARG A 53 -4.26 -1.89 -5.00
N ARG A 54 -5.38 -2.48 -5.42
CA ARG A 54 -6.00 -2.19 -6.71
C ARG A 54 -7.20 -1.28 -6.54
N TYR A 55 -7.39 -0.39 -7.50
CA TYR A 55 -8.48 0.58 -7.46
C TYR A 55 -9.78 0.06 -8.06
N ASN A 56 -9.73 -1.01 -8.86
CA ASN A 56 -10.91 -1.69 -9.38
C ASN A 56 -11.60 -2.59 -8.34
N SER A 57 -10.91 -2.92 -7.25
CA SER A 57 -11.47 -3.63 -6.10
C SER A 57 -10.73 -3.19 -4.82
N VAL A 58 -11.21 -2.10 -4.22
CA VAL A 58 -10.59 -1.49 -3.02
C VAL A 58 -10.58 -2.39 -1.79
N TYR A 59 -11.35 -3.47 -1.80
CA TYR A 59 -11.44 -4.47 -0.72
C TYR A 59 -10.55 -5.69 -0.95
N GLU A 60 -9.83 -5.74 -2.08
CA GLU A 60 -8.94 -6.84 -2.44
C GLU A 60 -7.49 -6.35 -2.55
N ILE A 61 -6.63 -7.02 -1.79
CA ILE A 61 -5.19 -6.77 -1.69
C ILE A 61 -4.48 -7.87 -2.47
N VAL A 62 -3.55 -7.46 -3.32
CA VAL A 62 -2.68 -8.38 -4.07
C VAL A 62 -1.38 -8.49 -3.31
N ILE A 63 -0.99 -9.71 -2.99
CA ILE A 63 0.29 -10.00 -2.35
C ILE A 63 1.10 -10.83 -3.33
N GLU A 64 2.26 -10.35 -3.71
CA GLU A 64 3.21 -11.03 -4.59
C GLU A 64 4.37 -11.55 -3.75
N ASP A 65 4.76 -12.80 -3.91
CA ASP A 65 5.93 -13.37 -3.22
C ASP A 65 7.25 -13.14 -3.98
N CYS A 66 8.34 -13.65 -3.42
CA CYS A 66 9.67 -13.54 -4.01
C CYS A 66 9.89 -14.36 -5.29
N HIS A 67 8.92 -15.20 -5.69
CA HIS A 67 8.93 -15.91 -6.97
C HIS A 67 8.01 -15.27 -8.02
N GLY A 68 7.32 -14.18 -7.66
CA GLY A 68 6.35 -13.52 -8.53
C GLY A 68 4.96 -14.17 -8.53
N ASP A 69 4.71 -15.13 -7.62
CA ASP A 69 3.38 -15.71 -7.46
C ASP A 69 2.45 -14.71 -6.76
N THR A 70 1.23 -14.56 -7.28
CA THR A 70 0.26 -13.57 -6.77
C THR A 70 -0.87 -14.24 -5.99
N PHE A 71 -1.18 -13.65 -4.84
CA PHE A 71 -2.22 -14.10 -3.91
C PHE A 71 -3.22 -12.95 -3.67
N PHE A 72 -4.50 -13.29 -3.57
CA PHE A 72 -5.59 -12.31 -3.36
C PHE A 72 -6.17 -12.45 -1.97
N HIS A 73 -6.05 -11.39 -1.18
CA HIS A 73 -6.57 -11.30 0.17
C HIS A 73 -7.66 -10.23 0.24
N LYS A 74 -8.60 -10.39 1.17
CA LYS A 74 -9.48 -9.28 1.55
C LYS A 74 -8.69 -8.26 2.36
N ASP A 75 -9.32 -7.16 2.73
CA ASP A 75 -8.79 -6.17 3.69
C ASP A 75 -8.72 -6.73 5.13
N TYR A 76 -7.89 -7.76 5.31
CA TYR A 76 -7.52 -8.34 6.60
C TYR A 76 -6.44 -7.48 7.28
N THR A 77 -6.16 -7.81 8.54
CA THR A 77 -4.95 -7.30 9.19
C THR A 77 -3.69 -7.85 8.51
N LEU A 78 -2.58 -7.13 8.67
CA LEU A 78 -1.28 -7.55 8.17
C LEU A 78 -0.93 -8.94 8.73
N LYS A 79 -1.05 -9.13 10.05
CA LYS A 79 -0.82 -10.39 10.75
C LYS A 79 -1.66 -11.55 10.20
N GLU A 80 -2.97 -11.33 10.09
CA GLU A 80 -3.90 -12.32 9.53
C GLU A 80 -3.55 -12.74 8.10
N SER A 81 -3.05 -11.81 7.29
CA SER A 81 -2.61 -12.10 5.93
C SER A 81 -1.35 -12.93 5.92
N LEU A 82 -0.34 -12.52 6.69
CA LEU A 82 0.94 -13.23 6.77
C LEU A 82 0.80 -14.62 7.37
N GLN A 83 -0.03 -14.80 8.41
CA GLN A 83 -0.31 -16.13 8.98
C GLN A 83 -0.89 -17.08 7.92
N ARG A 84 -1.83 -16.62 7.08
CA ARG A 84 -2.40 -17.43 6.00
C ARG A 84 -1.37 -17.79 4.92
N LEU A 85 -0.55 -16.83 4.50
CA LEU A 85 0.46 -17.06 3.45
C LEU A 85 1.59 -17.97 3.92
N LEU A 86 2.07 -17.76 5.14
CA LEU A 86 3.15 -18.53 5.74
C LEU A 86 2.66 -19.85 6.35
N CYS A 87 1.35 -20.13 6.29
CA CYS A 87 0.70 -21.29 6.90
C CYS A 87 0.96 -21.40 8.42
N LEU A 88 1.02 -20.24 9.10
CA LEU A 88 1.18 -20.17 10.54
C LEU A 88 -0.16 -20.38 11.25
N SER A 89 -0.12 -21.13 12.33
CA SER A 89 -1.17 -21.29 13.32
C SER A 89 -1.37 -20.00 14.14
N ASP A 90 -2.54 -19.88 14.76
CA ASP A 90 -2.84 -18.77 15.68
C ASP A 90 -1.95 -18.76 16.93
N THR A 91 -1.29 -19.89 17.23
CA THR A 91 -0.38 -20.05 18.36
C THR A 91 1.04 -19.57 18.07
N GLU A 92 1.45 -19.55 16.80
CA GLU A 92 2.78 -19.10 16.41
C GLU A 92 2.88 -17.58 16.55
N LYS A 93 3.94 -17.13 17.22
CA LYS A 93 4.12 -15.71 17.52
C LYS A 93 4.89 -15.03 16.40
N MET A 94 4.24 -14.04 15.81
CA MET A 94 4.85 -13.05 14.93
C MET A 94 5.08 -11.77 15.72
N TYR A 95 6.25 -11.17 15.58
CA TYR A 95 6.57 -9.88 16.18
C TYR A 95 7.17 -8.95 15.14
N LEU A 96 7.08 -7.65 15.45
CA LEU A 96 7.60 -6.58 14.62
C LEU A 96 9.05 -6.33 14.99
N ILE A 97 9.95 -6.28 14.01
CA ILE A 97 11.35 -5.86 14.20
C ILE A 97 11.43 -4.35 14.00
N ASP A 98 11.02 -3.88 12.82
CA ASP A 98 10.99 -2.47 12.45
C ASP A 98 9.90 -2.19 11.40
N VAL A 99 9.54 -0.92 11.28
CA VAL A 99 8.63 -0.41 10.26
C VAL A 99 9.10 0.96 9.83
N HIS A 100 9.16 1.19 8.53
CA HIS A 100 9.48 2.50 7.96
C HIS A 100 8.37 2.95 7.01
N GLU A 101 7.89 4.18 7.19
CA GLU A 101 6.93 4.81 6.28
C GLU A 101 7.61 5.18 4.96
N PHE A 102 7.01 4.85 3.81
CA PHE A 102 7.61 5.18 2.50
C PHE A 102 7.79 6.69 2.29
N THR A 103 6.81 7.50 2.69
CA THR A 103 6.83 8.94 2.40
C THR A 103 7.80 9.72 3.27
N LYS A 104 8.00 9.30 4.52
CA LYS A 104 8.88 9.99 5.47
C LYS A 104 10.24 9.32 5.65
N ASN A 105 10.39 8.10 5.14
CA ASN A 105 11.52 7.22 5.39
C ASN A 105 11.90 7.16 6.89
N ALA A 106 10.89 7.21 7.75
CA ALA A 106 11.05 7.35 9.19
C ALA A 106 10.49 6.12 9.92
N PRO A 107 11.08 5.73 11.06
CA PRO A 107 10.55 4.63 11.85
C PRO A 107 9.13 4.93 12.33
N TYR A 108 8.30 3.90 12.39
CA TYR A 108 6.92 3.99 12.85
C TYR A 108 6.69 3.15 14.11
N ASP A 109 6.38 3.81 15.23
CA ASP A 109 6.38 3.20 16.56
C ASP A 109 5.10 2.42 16.92
N HIS A 110 4.07 2.44 16.08
CA HIS A 110 2.83 1.73 16.36
C HIS A 110 2.83 0.31 15.80
N ASN A 111 2.11 -0.59 16.48
CA ASN A 111 2.01 -1.98 16.07
C ASN A 111 1.21 -2.14 14.77
N VAL A 112 1.90 -2.18 13.63
CA VAL A 112 1.28 -2.36 12.31
C VAL A 112 0.73 -3.77 12.06
N LEU A 113 1.12 -4.76 12.87
CA LEU A 113 0.66 -6.14 12.66
C LEU A 113 -0.86 -6.26 12.79
N GLU A 114 -1.45 -5.47 13.68
CA GLU A 114 -2.90 -5.46 13.95
C GLU A 114 -3.66 -4.45 13.06
N MET A 115 -2.95 -3.70 12.20
CA MET A 115 -3.56 -2.78 11.24
C MET A 115 -4.06 -3.52 10.01
N ARG A 116 -5.22 -3.10 9.48
CA ARG A 116 -5.69 -3.54 8.17
C ARG A 116 -4.86 -2.92 7.06
N TRP A 117 -4.82 -3.58 5.90
CA TRP A 117 -4.11 -3.05 4.72
C TRP A 117 -4.61 -1.67 4.30
N SER A 118 -5.92 -1.42 4.38
CA SER A 118 -6.50 -0.10 4.13
C SER A 118 -6.00 0.96 5.11
N GLU A 119 -5.73 0.60 6.37
CA GLU A 119 -5.19 1.50 7.38
C GLU A 119 -3.70 1.76 7.17
N VAL A 120 -2.92 0.73 6.83
CA VAL A 120 -1.50 0.86 6.44
C VAL A 120 -1.39 1.86 5.28
N HIS A 121 -2.20 1.69 4.24
CA HIS A 121 -2.22 2.61 3.11
C HIS A 121 -2.65 4.03 3.51
N ARG A 122 -3.73 4.18 4.28
CA ARG A 122 -4.26 5.51 4.65
C ARG A 122 -3.34 6.30 5.59
N LEU A 123 -2.68 5.62 6.53
CA LEU A 123 -1.90 6.27 7.58
C LEU A 123 -0.43 6.44 7.19
N LEU A 124 0.13 5.52 6.40
CA LEU A 124 1.55 5.47 6.07
C LEU A 124 1.83 5.77 4.58
N ASN A 125 0.81 5.76 3.72
CA ASN A 125 0.98 5.83 2.26
C ASN A 125 1.97 4.76 1.73
N GLY A 126 2.05 3.63 2.42
CA GLY A 126 3.04 2.59 2.14
C GLY A 126 4.03 2.39 3.28
N ALA A 127 4.44 1.14 3.52
CA ALA A 127 5.38 0.83 4.58
C ALA A 127 6.36 -0.30 4.22
N TYR A 128 7.62 -0.13 4.60
CA TYR A 128 8.55 -1.23 4.78
C TYR A 128 8.26 -1.87 6.14
N VAL A 129 8.09 -3.19 6.19
CA VAL A 129 7.77 -3.91 7.43
C VAL A 129 8.71 -5.09 7.56
N ASN A 130 9.54 -5.10 8.60
CA ASN A 130 10.40 -6.21 8.93
C ASN A 130 9.82 -6.97 10.14
N ILE A 131 9.60 -8.26 9.97
CA ILE A 131 8.99 -9.11 10.99
C ILE A 131 9.97 -10.19 11.43
N GLY A 132 9.79 -10.65 12.66
CA GLY A 132 10.41 -11.88 13.16
C GLY A 132 9.34 -12.90 13.53
N LEU A 133 9.68 -14.18 13.43
CA LEU A 133 8.88 -15.28 13.94
C LEU A 133 9.58 -15.89 15.14
N VAL A 134 8.82 -16.23 16.19
CA VAL A 134 9.36 -17.00 17.31
C VAL A 134 9.34 -18.47 16.91
N ASP A 135 10.51 -19.00 16.55
CA ASP A 135 10.67 -20.44 16.36
C ASP A 135 10.71 -21.13 17.74
N ASP A 136 9.57 -21.66 18.18
CA ASP A 136 9.50 -22.51 19.38
C ASP A 136 10.11 -23.92 19.13
N GLN A 137 10.63 -24.20 17.93
CA GLN A 137 11.31 -25.46 17.59
C GLN A 137 12.67 -25.20 16.95
N GLU A 138 13.73 -25.72 17.58
CA GLU A 138 15.14 -25.68 17.14
C GLU A 138 15.41 -26.27 15.73
N GLU A 139 14.39 -26.76 15.03
CA GLU A 139 14.44 -27.25 13.65
C GLU A 139 13.24 -26.77 12.81
N SER A 140 12.80 -25.52 13.00
CA SER A 140 11.79 -24.88 12.15
C SER A 140 12.29 -24.82 10.70
N SER A 141 11.94 -25.86 9.95
CA SER A 141 12.05 -25.88 8.51
C SER A 141 11.03 -24.89 7.96
N PHE A 142 11.40 -23.61 7.91
CA PHE A 142 10.68 -22.62 7.11
C PHE A 142 10.32 -23.27 5.78
N PRO A 143 9.06 -23.20 5.32
CA PRO A 143 8.64 -23.88 4.10
C PRO A 143 9.64 -23.53 3.01
N ASN A 144 10.31 -24.54 2.46
CA ASN A 144 11.45 -24.34 1.55
C ASN A 144 11.07 -23.48 0.32
N ARG A 145 9.75 -23.33 0.05
CA ARG A 145 9.18 -22.43 -0.95
C ARG A 145 9.49 -20.94 -0.70
N TYR A 146 9.63 -20.49 0.55
CA TYR A 146 9.95 -19.08 0.86
C TYR A 146 11.42 -18.84 1.17
N ARG A 147 12.27 -19.86 1.01
CA ARG A 147 13.71 -19.66 1.02
C ARG A 147 14.07 -18.95 -0.28
N CYS A 148 13.99 -17.61 -0.26
CA CYS A 148 14.55 -16.78 -1.30
C CYS A 148 16.02 -17.21 -1.45
N LYS A 149 16.35 -17.82 -2.60
CA LYS A 149 17.74 -18.09 -2.93
C LYS A 149 18.39 -16.72 -3.02
N ARG A 150 19.50 -16.50 -2.32
CA ARG A 150 20.21 -15.20 -2.25
C ARG A 150 20.43 -14.54 -3.63
N GLU A 151 20.35 -15.31 -4.71
CA GLU A 151 20.47 -14.89 -6.11
C GLU A 151 19.30 -14.04 -6.64
N CYS A 152 18.15 -13.93 -5.95
CA CYS A 152 16.99 -13.13 -6.41
C CYS A 152 16.94 -11.70 -5.84
N CYS A 153 17.72 -11.40 -4.82
CA CYS A 153 17.80 -10.07 -4.21
C CYS A 153 19.06 -9.35 -4.70
N HIS A 154 19.27 -9.28 -6.02
CA HIS A 154 20.35 -8.45 -6.55
C HIS A 154 20.03 -6.99 -6.20
N GLU A 155 20.91 -6.44 -5.36
CA GLU A 155 20.98 -5.06 -4.93
C GLU A 155 21.27 -4.18 -6.16
N ASP A 156 20.24 -3.76 -6.90
CA ASP A 156 20.34 -2.66 -7.87
C ASP A 156 20.21 -1.29 -7.16
N GLN A 157 20.64 -1.19 -5.89
CA GLN A 157 21.03 0.08 -5.29
C GLN A 157 22.53 0.24 -5.53
N GLU A 158 22.93 0.31 -6.80
CA GLU A 158 24.14 1.04 -7.14
C GLU A 158 23.81 2.51 -6.86
N GLU A 159 24.32 2.99 -5.74
CA GLU A 159 24.47 4.41 -5.44
C GLU A 159 25.19 5.06 -6.64
N GLU A 160 24.46 5.69 -7.55
CA GLU A 160 25.01 6.77 -8.36
C GLU A 160 25.30 7.92 -7.39
N SER A 161 26.46 7.82 -6.74
CA SER A 161 27.11 8.89 -6.03
C SER A 161 27.48 9.96 -7.06
N ASP A 162 26.78 11.09 -7.00
CA ASP A 162 27.12 12.35 -7.65
C ASP A 162 28.59 12.71 -7.38
N GLU A 163 29.47 12.38 -8.33
CA GLU A 163 30.76 13.04 -8.52
C GLU A 163 30.62 13.98 -9.74
N GLU A 164 29.84 15.04 -9.60
CA GLU A 164 30.01 16.23 -10.43
C GLU A 164 30.94 17.19 -9.67
N GLU A 165 32.22 17.09 -10.03
CA GLU A 165 33.31 17.93 -9.54
C GLU A 165 33.09 19.41 -9.86
N GLU A 166 33.51 20.21 -8.88
CA GLU A 166 33.58 21.65 -8.80
C GLU A 166 34.35 22.29 -9.97
N GLU A 167 33.71 23.14 -10.78
CA GLU A 167 34.39 24.23 -11.49
C GLU A 167 33.43 25.41 -11.70
N GLU A 168 33.29 26.30 -10.71
CA GLU A 168 33.00 27.72 -11.00
C GLU A 168 33.84 28.60 -10.06
N GLU A 169 34.97 29.07 -10.59
CA GLU A 169 35.83 30.06 -9.97
C GLU A 169 35.10 31.41 -9.83
N GLU A 170 35.26 31.98 -8.66
CA GLU A 170 34.79 33.29 -8.22
C GLU A 170 35.41 34.42 -9.05
N GLU A 171 34.61 35.25 -9.72
CA GLU A 171 35.00 36.63 -10.04
C GLU A 171 33.85 37.61 -9.73
N GLU A 172 34.04 38.28 -8.60
CA GLU A 172 33.93 39.73 -8.36
C GLU A 172 32.57 40.47 -8.35
N GLU A 173 32.63 41.54 -7.54
CA GLU A 173 31.85 42.79 -7.55
C GLU A 173 30.70 42.91 -6.54
N GLU A 174 31.14 43.29 -5.33
CA GLU A 174 30.78 44.51 -4.58
C GLU A 174 29.42 45.22 -4.82
N GLU A 175 28.92 45.76 -3.70
CA GLU A 175 28.23 47.05 -3.52
C GLU A 175 26.83 47.03 -2.87
N GLU A 176 26.82 47.69 -1.70
CA GLU A 176 25.82 48.60 -1.12
C GLU A 176 24.48 48.00 -0.64
N GLU A 177 24.28 47.85 0.68
CA GLU A 177 23.70 48.88 1.58
C GLU A 177 22.35 49.42 1.09
N GLU A 178 21.26 49.11 1.78
CA GLU A 178 20.50 50.13 2.50
C GLU A 178 19.43 49.50 3.41
N GLU A 179 19.35 50.08 4.60
CA GLU A 179 18.38 49.85 5.66
C GLU A 179 16.96 50.20 5.19
N GLU A 180 15.94 49.54 5.72
CA GLU A 180 14.78 50.28 6.23
C GLU A 180 13.96 49.42 7.20
N GLU A 181 13.89 49.94 8.42
CA GLU A 181 12.98 49.58 9.50
C GLU A 181 11.54 49.77 9.04
N GLU A 182 10.60 48.88 9.41
CA GLU A 182 9.30 49.37 9.92
C GLU A 182 8.73 48.40 10.95
N GLU A 183 8.63 48.94 12.17
CA GLU A 183 7.74 48.48 13.23
C GLU A 183 6.36 48.14 12.66
N ASN A 184 5.77 47.01 13.07
CA ASN A 184 4.32 47.02 13.21
C ASN A 184 3.88 46.42 14.54
N GLN A 185 3.23 47.32 15.27
CA GLN A 185 2.89 47.25 16.67
C GLN A 185 1.73 46.30 16.90
N HIS A 186 1.84 45.54 17.99
CA HIS A 186 0.78 45.28 18.96
C HIS A 186 -0.64 45.79 18.60
N ALA A 187 -1.57 44.87 18.34
CA ALA A 187 -2.99 45.11 18.54
C ALA A 187 -3.60 43.98 19.37
N SER A 188 -3.87 44.32 20.63
CA SER A 188 -4.62 43.54 21.59
C SER A 188 -6.12 43.48 21.26
N TRP A 189 -6.73 42.33 21.56
CA TRP A 189 -8.07 42.17 22.16
C TRP A 189 -9.37 42.43 21.35
N CYS A 190 -10.08 41.31 21.18
CA CYS A 190 -11.52 41.07 21.48
C CYS A 190 -12.59 41.67 20.53
N PRO A 191 -13.87 41.25 20.67
CA PRO A 191 -14.47 39.91 20.67
C PRO A 191 -15.61 39.83 19.62
N HIS A 192 -16.19 38.65 19.42
CA HIS A 192 -17.64 38.40 19.22
C HIS A 192 -17.91 37.20 18.31
N SER A 193 -18.54 36.21 18.97
CA SER A 193 -19.44 35.23 18.39
C SER A 193 -20.28 35.83 17.26
N LYS A 194 -20.06 35.39 16.02
CA LYS A 194 -21.07 35.45 14.98
C LYS A 194 -21.67 34.06 14.85
N LYS A 195 -22.93 33.99 15.31
CA LYS A 195 -23.89 32.92 15.07
C LYS A 195 -23.85 32.56 13.58
N HIS A 196 -23.40 31.34 13.26
CA HIS A 196 -23.71 30.77 11.96
C HIS A 196 -25.21 30.50 11.93
N ARG A 197 -25.86 31.23 11.05
CA ARG A 197 -27.24 31.09 10.61
C ARG A 197 -27.41 29.67 10.09
N VAL A 198 -28.25 28.90 10.76
CA VAL A 198 -28.81 27.65 10.25
C VAL A 198 -29.65 28.06 9.05
N GLU A 199 -29.18 27.75 7.85
CA GLU A 199 -30.04 27.74 6.67
C GLU A 199 -30.90 26.49 6.75
N GLU A 200 -32.21 26.71 6.79
CA GLU A 200 -33.23 25.70 6.68
C GLU A 200 -33.05 24.97 5.35
N ILE A 201 -32.61 23.71 5.44
CA ILE A 201 -32.68 22.78 4.32
C ILE A 201 -34.16 22.46 4.16
N SER A 202 -34.71 22.97 3.06
CA SER A 202 -36.04 22.63 2.56
C SER A 202 -36.19 21.12 2.45
N GLU A 203 -37.20 20.58 3.11
CA GLU A 203 -37.72 19.23 2.94
C GLU A 203 -38.08 19.02 1.46
N SER A 204 -37.21 18.34 0.71
CA SER A 204 -37.56 17.81 -0.61
C SER A 204 -38.29 16.49 -0.40
N GLU A 205 -39.51 16.45 -0.92
CA GLU A 205 -40.45 15.34 -0.93
C GLU A 205 -39.77 14.01 -1.30
N GLU A 206 -39.85 13.04 -0.39
CA GLU A 206 -39.49 11.65 -0.63
C GLU A 206 -40.48 11.06 -1.64
N GLU A 207 -40.05 10.94 -2.90
CA GLU A 207 -40.73 10.05 -3.85
C GLU A 207 -40.49 8.61 -3.39
N GLU A 208 -41.55 7.97 -2.88
CA GLU A 208 -41.63 6.54 -2.61
C GLU A 208 -41.38 5.76 -3.91
N SER A 209 -40.13 5.41 -4.18
CA SER A 209 -39.80 4.44 -5.21
C SER A 209 -40.31 3.07 -4.76
N GLU A 210 -41.25 2.51 -5.51
CA GLU A 210 -41.78 1.15 -5.30
C GLU A 210 -40.62 0.14 -5.34
N GLU A 211 -40.20 -0.34 -4.17
CA GLU A 211 -39.21 -1.40 -4.04
C GLU A 211 -39.76 -2.69 -4.69
N GLU A 212 -39.27 -3.02 -5.89
CA GLU A 212 -39.52 -4.30 -6.53
C GLU A 212 -39.01 -5.44 -5.62
N GLN A 213 -39.94 -6.17 -5.00
CA GLN A 213 -39.59 -7.28 -4.14
C GLN A 213 -38.77 -8.34 -4.91
N PRO A 214 -37.63 -8.79 -4.38
CA PRO A 214 -36.77 -9.74 -5.06
C PRO A 214 -37.48 -11.08 -5.23
N VAL A 215 -37.76 -11.44 -6.50
CA VAL A 215 -38.35 -12.74 -6.86
C VAL A 215 -37.39 -13.86 -6.46
N LYS A 216 -37.80 -14.68 -5.47
CA LYS A 216 -37.01 -15.84 -5.02
C LYS A 216 -37.11 -16.98 -6.04
N TYR A 217 -35.97 -17.43 -6.54
CA TYR A 217 -35.87 -18.60 -7.43
C TYR A 217 -35.36 -19.82 -6.68
N ARG A 218 -35.90 -20.99 -7.01
CA ARG A 218 -35.37 -22.28 -6.56
C ARG A 218 -34.88 -23.09 -7.76
N MET A 219 -33.69 -23.67 -7.60
CA MET A 219 -33.10 -24.61 -8.57
C MET A 219 -33.64 -26.01 -8.33
N LEU A 220 -34.19 -26.64 -9.37
CA LEU A 220 -34.53 -28.07 -9.37
C LEU A 220 -33.27 -28.91 -9.64
N ARG A 221 -33.30 -30.19 -9.24
CA ARG A 221 -32.19 -31.15 -9.46
C ARG A 221 -31.84 -31.38 -10.93
N ASN A 222 -32.74 -31.02 -11.85
CA ASN A 222 -32.52 -31.07 -13.30
C ASN A 222 -32.00 -29.74 -13.90
N GLY A 223 -31.61 -28.78 -13.06
CA GLY A 223 -31.08 -27.49 -13.49
C GLY A 223 -32.13 -26.45 -13.89
N LYS A 224 -33.43 -26.78 -13.84
CA LYS A 224 -34.51 -25.84 -14.20
C LYS A 224 -34.77 -24.86 -13.05
N LYS A 225 -34.73 -23.55 -13.35
CA LYS A 225 -35.16 -22.47 -12.43
C LYS A 225 -36.69 -22.37 -12.42
N ILE A 226 -37.27 -22.32 -11.23
CA ILE A 226 -38.69 -21.99 -11.03
C ILE A 226 -38.81 -20.83 -10.04
N ALA A 227 -39.70 -19.87 -10.34
CA ALA A 227 -40.05 -18.80 -9.42
C ALA A 227 -40.91 -19.37 -8.28
N VAL A 228 -40.54 -19.08 -7.05
CA VAL A 228 -41.31 -19.47 -5.86
C VAL A 228 -42.22 -18.28 -5.54
N LYS A 229 -43.52 -18.45 -5.77
CA LYS A 229 -44.54 -17.53 -5.25
C LYS A 229 -44.75 -17.76 -3.76
#